data_AF-A0A959VV11-F1
#
_entry.id   AF-A0A959VV11-F1
#
_cell.length_a   1.000
_cell.length_b   1.000
_cell.length_c   1.000
_cell.angle_alpha   90.00
_cell.angle_beta   90.00
_cell.angle_gamma   90.00
#
_symmetry.space_group_name_H-M   'P 1'
#
loop_
_entity.id
_entity.type
_entity.pdbx_description
1 polymer ?
#
loop_
_entity_poly.entity_id
_entity_poly.type
_entity_poly.pdbx_seq_one_letter_code
_entity_poly.pdbx_strand_id
1 'polypeptide(L)'
;MKKIAALFALILSAFTLAACGSNNSNPEVTPDNLASSMDQVCSDAEQDFEAMGTRGLTNPQLVREFEGTAVVRQAVVDGFNELNLTDEAKAELQPYVEASEEVIASDKAIAKAASEDDTQALNAAFAQQGKAFQKRDEAAKKIGTEVCGAPVKTEVEPSGTEPPDDLSYAQPSNTVEEAADGYLKAMKAGDCDGINANRHSDAGEMNPATCKQVSSLLANATVAGTESYGPVGQAEIVAKGVNYPTFFVEDTDNVLRYGGDAINDNGGLRPAPEGNDSQDTIDATFAAIRENDAAAFNDALSDEGSAFQLKEGADVESFSDGKYSKSFVADVRDGEGEPVQLGLNSTYGFYFYEGSDNDWVLTTIHVPGIGGDYGFNGYWPVPKA
;
A
#
# COMPACT_ATOMS: atom_id res chain seq x y z
N MET A 1 -1.66 -14.38 -42.82
CA MET A 1 -1.68 -13.19 -43.71
C MET A 1 -2.97 -12.41 -43.52
N LYS A 2 -2.96 -11.40 -42.65
CA LYS A 2 -3.53 -10.06 -42.81
C LYS A 2 -3.17 -9.30 -41.54
N LYS A 3 -2.40 -8.24 -41.74
CA LYS A 3 -1.79 -7.39 -40.72
C LYS A 3 -2.88 -6.52 -40.10
N ILE A 4 -3.00 -6.53 -38.78
CA ILE A 4 -3.64 -5.45 -38.03
C ILE A 4 -2.52 -4.78 -37.26
N ALA A 5 -2.17 -3.59 -37.73
CA ALA A 5 -1.29 -2.67 -37.03
C ALA A 5 -2.11 -2.08 -35.87
N ALA A 6 -1.89 -2.61 -34.67
CA ALA A 6 -2.25 -1.90 -33.46
C ALA A 6 -1.12 -0.90 -33.20
N LEU A 7 -1.42 0.36 -33.49
CA LEU A 7 -0.68 1.52 -33.04
C LEU A 7 -0.59 1.42 -31.50
N PHE A 8 0.52 0.92 -30.98
CA PHE A 8 0.96 1.27 -29.64
C PHE A 8 1.36 2.75 -29.69
N ALA A 9 0.34 3.61 -29.54
CA ALA A 9 0.57 4.95 -29.07
C ALA A 9 1.03 4.78 -27.62
N LEU A 10 2.36 4.82 -27.43
CA LEU A 10 2.98 5.23 -26.18
C LEU A 10 2.22 6.48 -25.71
N ILE A 11 1.33 6.28 -24.75
CA ILE A 11 0.90 7.35 -23.87
C ILE A 11 2.15 7.61 -23.02
N LEU A 12 3.04 8.44 -23.57
CA LEU A 12 3.81 9.34 -22.73
C LEU A 12 2.76 10.18 -22.02
N SER A 13 2.33 9.73 -20.85
CA SER A 13 1.81 10.60 -19.81
C SER A 13 2.97 11.53 -19.51
N ALA A 14 3.02 12.63 -20.24
CA ALA A 14 3.78 13.78 -19.84
C ALA A 14 3.20 14.16 -18.47
N PHE A 15 3.88 13.73 -17.41
CA PHE A 15 3.92 14.50 -16.18
C PHE A 15 4.35 15.89 -16.62
N THR A 16 3.37 16.74 -16.83
CA THR A 16 3.57 18.17 -16.85
C THR A 16 4.04 18.52 -15.45
N LEU A 17 5.35 18.45 -15.22
CA LEU A 17 6.02 19.37 -14.32
C LEU A 17 5.38 20.73 -14.63
N ALA A 18 4.60 21.24 -13.69
CA ALA A 18 4.06 22.58 -13.76
C ALA A 18 5.26 23.54 -13.63
N ALA A 19 6.03 23.66 -14.71
CA ALA A 19 7.01 24.70 -14.94
C ALA A 19 6.24 26.01 -15.19
N CYS A 20 5.54 26.48 -14.15
CA CYS A 20 4.93 27.79 -14.12
C CYS A 20 6.03 28.83 -13.90
N GLY A 21 6.57 29.38 -15.00
CA GLY A 21 7.25 30.68 -14.96
C GLY A 21 8.59 30.76 -15.70
N SER A 22 8.54 31.19 -16.95
CA SER A 22 9.71 31.62 -17.73
C SER A 22 10.31 32.93 -17.18
N ASN A 23 11.48 32.88 -16.52
CA ASN A 23 12.66 33.74 -16.80
C ASN A 23 13.88 33.43 -15.91
N ASN A 24 15.07 33.48 -16.53
CA ASN A 24 16.43 33.61 -16.00
C ASN A 24 17.13 32.34 -15.46
N SER A 25 18.24 31.98 -16.13
CA SER A 25 19.40 31.19 -15.65
C SER A 25 19.20 30.40 -14.36
N ASN A 26 19.22 29.06 -14.43
CA ASN A 26 19.27 28.20 -13.24
C ASN A 26 20.29 28.80 -12.25
N PRO A 27 19.84 29.28 -11.08
CA PRO A 27 20.71 29.97 -10.14
C PRO A 27 21.87 29.05 -9.79
N GLU A 28 23.08 29.60 -9.75
CA GLU A 28 24.27 28.83 -9.37
C GLU A 28 24.09 28.33 -7.93
N VAL A 29 24.36 27.03 -7.74
CA VAL A 29 24.28 26.35 -6.47
C VAL A 29 25.67 26.26 -5.88
N THR A 30 25.87 26.94 -4.76
CA THR A 30 27.10 27.00 -3.97
C THR A 30 26.91 26.18 -2.68
N PRO A 31 27.95 25.95 -1.87
CA PRO A 31 27.79 25.28 -0.57
C PRO A 31 26.74 25.93 0.35
N ASP A 32 26.55 27.25 0.26
CA ASP A 32 25.62 27.99 1.13
C ASP A 32 24.13 27.72 0.83
N ASN A 33 23.79 27.34 -0.41
CA ASN A 33 22.40 27.05 -0.82
C ASN A 33 22.21 25.59 -1.32
N LEU A 34 23.22 24.74 -1.15
CA LEU A 34 23.19 23.35 -1.58
C LEU A 34 22.08 22.57 -0.87
N ALA A 35 22.01 22.66 0.46
CA ALA A 35 21.01 21.95 1.26
C ALA A 35 19.57 22.26 0.79
N SER A 36 19.22 23.54 0.66
CA SER A 36 17.88 23.93 0.21
C SER A 36 17.58 23.51 -1.23
N SER A 37 18.61 23.49 -2.11
CA SER A 37 18.43 23.05 -3.50
C SER A 37 18.21 21.54 -3.57
N MET A 38 18.92 20.78 -2.72
CA MET A 38 18.70 19.34 -2.59
C MET A 38 17.32 19.04 -2.03
N ASP A 39 16.93 19.72 -0.96
CA ASP A 39 15.62 19.51 -0.32
C ASP A 39 14.48 19.75 -1.29
N GLN A 40 14.58 20.74 -2.17
CA GLN A 40 13.58 20.96 -3.22
C GLN A 40 13.47 19.74 -4.16
N VAL A 41 14.60 19.19 -4.63
CA VAL A 41 14.60 18.00 -5.51
C VAL A 41 14.00 16.79 -4.78
N CYS A 42 14.31 16.60 -3.49
CA CYS A 42 13.72 15.51 -2.70
C CYS A 42 12.22 15.70 -2.48
N SER A 43 11.78 16.92 -2.13
CA SER A 43 10.35 17.25 -1.96
C SER A 43 9.55 17.08 -3.24
N ASP A 44 10.12 17.45 -4.40
CA ASP A 44 9.45 17.27 -5.69
C ASP A 44 9.19 15.79 -6.00
N ALA A 45 10.01 14.88 -5.46
CA ALA A 45 9.86 13.43 -5.62
C ALA A 45 9.05 12.75 -4.50
N GLU A 46 8.65 13.47 -3.44
CA GLU A 46 7.88 12.87 -2.33
C GLU A 46 6.55 12.30 -2.83
N GLN A 47 5.86 13.00 -3.73
CA GLN A 47 4.60 12.53 -4.30
C GLN A 47 4.76 11.19 -5.03
N ASP A 48 5.89 10.98 -5.72
CA ASP A 48 6.18 9.72 -6.41
C ASP A 48 6.41 8.58 -5.40
N PHE A 49 7.10 8.84 -4.28
CA PHE A 49 7.24 7.85 -3.20
C PHE A 49 5.92 7.59 -2.48
N GLU A 50 5.05 8.59 -2.34
CA GLU A 50 3.73 8.43 -1.74
C GLU A 50 2.79 7.61 -2.62
N ALA A 51 2.94 7.72 -3.94
CA ALA A 51 2.21 6.94 -4.94
C ALA A 51 2.73 5.50 -5.11
N MET A 52 3.77 5.09 -4.36
CA MET A 52 4.32 3.73 -4.41
C MET A 52 3.44 2.67 -3.73
N GLY A 53 2.39 3.09 -3.04
CA GLY A 53 1.47 2.22 -2.33
C GLY A 53 2.06 1.58 -1.07
N THR A 54 1.64 0.35 -0.80
CA THR A 54 2.09 -0.43 0.36
C THR A 54 3.47 -1.02 0.14
N ARG A 55 4.07 -1.65 1.16
CA ARG A 55 5.26 -2.49 1.00
C ARG A 55 4.90 -3.88 0.51
N GLY A 56 5.81 -4.49 -0.24
CA GLY A 56 5.69 -5.87 -0.68
C GLY A 56 5.95 -6.88 0.43
N LEU A 57 5.00 -7.80 0.61
CA LEU A 57 5.08 -8.92 1.55
C LEU A 57 5.30 -10.26 0.85
N THR A 58 5.09 -10.32 -0.47
CA THR A 58 5.40 -11.48 -1.33
C THR A 58 6.57 -11.15 -2.26
N ASN A 59 7.25 -12.16 -2.80
CA ASN A 59 8.33 -11.94 -3.78
C ASN A 59 7.85 -11.14 -5.01
N PRO A 60 6.70 -11.43 -5.64
CA PRO A 60 6.15 -10.60 -6.71
C PRO A 60 5.94 -9.14 -6.31
N GLN A 61 5.42 -8.88 -5.12
CA GLN A 61 5.22 -7.52 -4.63
C GLN A 61 6.55 -6.80 -4.35
N LEU A 62 7.56 -7.51 -3.80
CA LEU A 62 8.90 -6.97 -3.61
C LEU A 62 9.54 -6.57 -4.95
N VAL A 63 9.31 -7.34 -6.03
CA VAL A 63 9.77 -6.95 -7.37
C VAL A 63 9.18 -5.60 -7.76
N ARG A 64 7.85 -5.45 -7.67
CA ARG A 64 7.17 -4.19 -8.03
C ARG A 64 7.64 -3.00 -7.18
N GLU A 65 7.72 -3.18 -5.85
CA GLU A 65 8.20 -2.17 -4.92
C GLU A 65 9.62 -1.70 -5.30
N PHE A 66 10.56 -2.64 -5.45
CA PHE A 66 11.97 -2.29 -5.61
C PHE A 66 12.34 -1.88 -7.04
N GLU A 67 11.60 -2.32 -8.06
CA GLU A 67 11.71 -1.74 -9.40
C GLU A 67 11.20 -0.29 -9.42
N GLY A 68 10.06 -0.02 -8.79
CA GLY A 68 9.51 1.33 -8.71
C GLY A 68 10.38 2.28 -7.88
N THR A 69 10.79 1.89 -6.67
CA THR A 69 11.67 2.74 -5.83
C THR A 69 13.02 3.03 -6.51
N ALA A 70 13.57 2.09 -7.27
CA ALA A 70 14.80 2.32 -8.04
C ALA A 70 14.62 3.40 -9.12
N VAL A 71 13.44 3.47 -9.75
CA VAL A 71 13.12 4.51 -10.75
C VAL A 71 12.95 5.87 -10.09
N VAL A 72 12.16 5.97 -9.01
CA VAL A 72 11.98 7.26 -8.30
C VAL A 72 13.31 7.77 -7.76
N ARG A 73 14.12 6.91 -7.14
CA ARG A 73 15.46 7.29 -6.64
C ARG A 73 16.41 7.71 -7.76
N GLN A 74 16.32 7.09 -8.94
CA GLN A 74 17.11 7.52 -10.10
C GLN A 74 16.69 8.92 -10.56
N ALA A 75 15.40 9.22 -10.59
CA ALA A 75 14.90 10.56 -10.93
C ALA A 75 15.43 11.63 -9.96
N VAL A 76 15.50 11.33 -8.66
CA VAL A 76 16.12 12.21 -7.65
C VAL A 76 17.61 12.45 -7.95
N VAL A 77 18.38 11.40 -8.26
CA VAL A 77 19.80 11.54 -8.63
C VAL A 77 19.96 12.36 -9.92
N ASP A 78 19.09 12.14 -10.91
CA ASP A 78 19.11 12.90 -12.16
C ASP A 78 18.77 14.38 -11.90
N GLY A 79 17.79 14.68 -11.04
CA GLY A 79 17.47 16.04 -10.61
C GLY A 79 18.65 16.76 -9.95
N PHE A 80 19.43 16.06 -9.12
CA PHE A 80 20.67 16.63 -8.57
C PHE A 80 21.73 16.93 -9.65
N ASN A 81 21.83 16.07 -10.67
CA ASN A 81 22.76 16.26 -11.78
C ASN A 81 22.37 17.44 -12.70
N GLU A 82 21.12 17.87 -12.67
CA GLU A 82 20.61 19.04 -13.41
C GLU A 82 20.84 20.38 -12.66
N LEU A 83 21.23 20.34 -11.38
CA LEU A 83 21.56 21.54 -10.62
C LEU A 83 22.81 22.23 -11.19
N ASN A 84 22.79 23.55 -11.25
CA ASN A 84 23.91 24.37 -11.72
C ASN A 84 24.96 24.56 -10.60
N LEU A 85 25.66 23.48 -10.22
CA LEU A 85 26.58 23.44 -9.08
C LEU A 85 27.94 24.09 -9.36
N THR A 86 28.52 24.79 -8.38
CA THR A 86 29.97 25.08 -8.38
C THR A 86 30.78 23.81 -8.14
N ASP A 87 32.08 23.84 -8.45
CA ASP A 87 32.99 22.71 -8.20
C ASP A 87 33.01 22.31 -6.71
N GLU A 88 32.95 23.30 -5.80
CA GLU A 88 32.89 23.07 -4.36
C GLU A 88 31.57 22.40 -3.94
N ALA A 89 30.42 22.92 -4.41
CA ALA A 89 29.12 22.35 -4.09
C ALA A 89 28.98 20.92 -4.64
N LYS A 90 29.50 20.67 -5.85
CA LYS A 90 29.56 19.33 -6.45
C LYS A 90 30.39 18.36 -5.61
N ALA A 91 31.54 18.81 -5.11
CA ALA A 91 32.39 17.97 -4.25
C ALA A 91 31.73 17.66 -2.90
N GLU A 92 30.91 18.57 -2.36
CA GLU A 92 30.15 18.34 -1.13
C GLU A 92 28.95 17.39 -1.33
N LEU A 93 28.28 17.48 -2.48
CA LEU A 93 27.14 16.63 -2.86
C LEU A 93 27.55 15.19 -3.22
N GLN A 94 28.73 15.01 -3.84
CA GLN A 94 29.17 13.73 -4.41
C GLN A 94 29.00 12.51 -3.48
N PRO A 95 29.34 12.55 -2.16
CA PRO A 95 29.13 11.41 -1.28
C PRO A 95 27.66 11.01 -1.11
N TYR A 96 26.74 11.97 -1.17
CA TYR A 96 25.30 11.69 -1.12
C TYR A 96 24.84 10.98 -2.40
N VAL A 97 25.29 11.46 -3.56
CA VAL A 97 24.96 10.86 -4.87
C VAL A 97 25.51 9.44 -4.97
N GLU A 98 26.77 9.21 -4.60
CA GLU A 98 27.38 7.86 -4.61
C GLU A 98 26.63 6.89 -3.68
N ALA A 99 26.27 7.33 -2.48
CA ALA A 99 25.48 6.50 -1.57
C ALA A 99 24.06 6.23 -2.11
N SER A 100 23.44 7.19 -2.80
CA SER A 100 22.14 7.03 -3.44
C SER A 100 22.19 6.06 -4.62
N GLU A 101 23.25 6.10 -5.43
CA GLU A 101 23.52 5.11 -6.48
C GLU A 101 23.73 3.70 -5.89
N GLU A 102 24.39 3.57 -4.74
CA GLU A 102 24.47 2.30 -4.01
C GLU A 102 23.09 1.80 -3.56
N VAL A 103 22.20 2.68 -3.08
CA VAL A 103 20.81 2.31 -2.73
C VAL A 103 20.07 1.81 -3.96
N ILE A 104 20.12 2.54 -5.08
CA ILE A 104 19.47 2.16 -6.35
C ILE A 104 19.98 0.80 -6.85
N ALA A 105 21.29 0.56 -6.77
CA ALA A 105 21.87 -0.73 -7.13
C ALA A 105 21.37 -1.86 -6.22
N SER A 106 21.21 -1.58 -4.93
CA SER A 106 20.62 -2.52 -3.97
C SER A 106 19.15 -2.79 -4.25
N ASP A 107 18.34 -1.80 -4.63
CA ASP A 107 16.93 -1.99 -4.99
C ASP A 107 16.80 -2.93 -6.19
N LYS A 108 17.58 -2.67 -7.25
CA LYS A 108 17.64 -3.54 -8.43
C LYS A 108 18.08 -4.97 -8.07
N ALA A 109 18.99 -5.11 -7.10
CA ALA A 109 19.43 -6.42 -6.63
C ALA A 109 18.35 -7.13 -5.79
N ILE A 110 17.56 -6.40 -4.99
CA ILE A 110 16.42 -6.94 -4.24
C ILE A 110 15.35 -7.44 -5.21
N ALA A 111 14.92 -6.62 -6.17
CA ALA A 111 13.94 -7.01 -7.17
C ALA A 111 14.39 -8.23 -7.97
N LYS A 112 15.67 -8.26 -8.38
CA LYS A 112 16.23 -9.44 -9.05
C LYS A 112 16.21 -10.68 -8.14
N ALA A 113 16.68 -10.58 -6.91
CA ALA A 113 16.71 -11.73 -6.01
C ALA A 113 15.30 -12.25 -5.67
N ALA A 114 14.32 -11.34 -5.53
CA ALA A 114 12.93 -11.69 -5.31
C ALA A 114 12.33 -12.43 -6.52
N SER A 115 12.56 -11.94 -7.75
CA SER A 115 12.08 -12.63 -8.97
C SER A 115 12.75 -13.98 -9.22
N GLU A 116 13.94 -14.22 -8.66
CA GLU A 116 14.66 -15.50 -8.72
C GLU A 116 14.37 -16.42 -7.51
N ASP A 117 13.49 -16.02 -6.58
CA ASP A 117 13.21 -16.70 -5.30
C ASP A 117 14.49 -17.00 -4.46
N ASP A 118 15.55 -16.19 -4.62
CA ASP A 118 16.83 -16.39 -3.93
C ASP A 118 16.86 -15.66 -2.58
N THR A 119 16.42 -16.36 -1.54
CA THR A 119 16.42 -15.82 -0.17
C THR A 119 17.80 -15.38 0.33
N GLN A 120 18.89 -16.04 -0.09
CA GLN A 120 20.23 -15.67 0.36
C GLN A 120 20.67 -14.36 -0.30
N ALA A 121 20.47 -14.23 -1.61
CA ALA A 121 20.75 -13.01 -2.34
C ALA A 121 19.87 -11.86 -1.86
N LEU A 122 18.58 -12.12 -1.60
CA LEU A 122 17.63 -11.14 -1.09
C LEU A 122 18.10 -10.55 0.25
N ASN A 123 18.44 -11.41 1.22
CA ASN A 123 18.96 -10.98 2.52
C ASN A 123 20.28 -10.19 2.40
N ALA A 124 21.16 -10.61 1.50
CA ALA A 124 22.42 -9.90 1.26
C ALA A 124 22.18 -8.51 0.65
N ALA A 125 21.22 -8.40 -0.28
CA ALA A 125 20.85 -7.15 -0.93
C ALA A 125 20.23 -6.15 0.06
N PHE A 126 19.31 -6.59 0.92
CA PHE A 126 18.77 -5.77 2.02
C PHE A 126 19.86 -5.32 3.01
N ALA A 127 20.79 -6.21 3.38
CA ALA A 127 21.89 -5.84 4.27
C ALA A 127 22.83 -4.80 3.64
N GLN A 128 23.02 -4.84 2.32
CA GLN A 128 23.78 -3.83 1.59
C GLN A 128 23.02 -2.51 1.49
N GLN A 129 21.72 -2.56 1.23
CA GLN A 129 20.84 -1.40 1.16
C GLN A 129 20.86 -0.61 2.46
N GLY A 130 20.75 -1.30 3.61
CA GLY A 130 20.82 -0.66 4.92
C GLY A 130 22.14 0.07 5.18
N LYS A 131 23.26 -0.42 4.67
CA LYS A 131 24.56 0.28 4.75
C LYS A 131 24.61 1.50 3.83
N ALA A 132 24.04 1.38 2.63
CA ALA A 132 23.98 2.47 1.66
C ALA A 132 23.09 3.62 2.20
N PHE A 133 21.94 3.30 2.79
CA PHE A 133 21.11 4.29 3.49
C PHE A 133 21.86 4.99 4.63
N GLN A 134 22.60 4.26 5.46
CA GLN A 134 23.41 4.88 6.52
C GLN A 134 24.42 5.89 5.97
N LYS A 135 25.14 5.54 4.89
CA LYS A 135 26.08 6.47 4.24
C LYS A 135 25.37 7.69 3.67
N ARG A 136 24.23 7.49 3.00
CA ARG A 136 23.41 8.55 2.42
C ARG A 136 22.94 9.53 3.49
N ASP A 137 22.39 9.02 4.58
CA ASP A 137 21.85 9.83 5.68
C ASP A 137 22.96 10.59 6.42
N GLU A 138 24.15 9.98 6.57
CA GLU A 138 25.34 10.67 7.09
C GLU A 138 25.79 11.82 6.18
N ALA A 139 25.77 11.63 4.86
CA ALA A 139 26.10 12.67 3.89
C ALA A 139 25.08 13.81 3.91
N ALA A 140 23.78 13.47 3.93
CA ALA A 140 22.69 14.45 4.02
C ALA A 140 22.82 15.33 5.27
N LYS A 141 23.03 14.70 6.42
CA LYS A 141 23.25 15.39 7.69
C LYS A 141 24.47 16.33 7.66
N LYS A 142 25.53 15.95 6.95
CA LYS A 142 26.73 16.80 6.81
C LYS A 142 26.46 18.04 5.96
N ILE A 143 25.65 17.89 4.91
CA ILE A 143 25.23 18.99 4.03
C ILE A 143 24.21 19.88 4.75
N GLY A 144 23.43 19.31 5.67
CA GLY A 144 22.43 20.04 6.46
C GLY A 144 21.05 20.07 5.82
N THR A 145 20.71 19.03 5.05
CA THR A 145 19.38 18.86 4.44
C THR A 145 18.32 18.56 5.51
N GLU A 146 17.11 19.08 5.29
CA GLU A 146 15.95 18.85 6.17
C GLU A 146 15.02 17.76 5.63
N VAL A 147 15.00 17.57 4.30
CA VAL A 147 14.12 16.61 3.60
C VAL A 147 14.95 15.42 3.13
N CYS A 148 16.03 15.67 2.38
CA CYS A 148 16.86 14.59 1.85
C CYS A 148 17.50 13.79 3.00
N GLY A 149 17.20 12.50 3.08
CA GLY A 149 17.74 11.61 4.12
C GLY A 149 17.05 11.74 5.48
N ALA A 150 15.98 12.53 5.59
CA ALA A 150 15.13 12.53 6.76
C ALA A 150 14.20 11.30 6.75
N PRO A 151 13.86 10.73 7.92
CA PRO A 151 12.74 9.80 8.02
C PRO A 151 11.45 10.52 7.58
N VAL A 152 10.61 9.83 6.82
CA VAL A 152 9.28 10.35 6.48
C VAL A 152 8.51 10.62 7.78
N LYS A 153 8.01 11.84 7.94
CA LYS A 153 7.13 12.17 9.05
C LYS A 153 5.70 11.90 8.62
N THR A 154 5.15 10.78 9.08
CA THR A 154 3.75 10.46 8.86
C THR A 154 2.86 11.29 9.78
N GLU A 155 2.11 12.22 9.20
CA GLU A 155 0.94 12.80 9.87
C GLU A 155 -0.30 11.98 9.47
N VAL A 156 -1.11 11.61 10.45
CA VAL A 156 -2.39 10.95 10.17
C VAL A 156 -3.36 12.02 9.70
N GLU A 157 -3.71 11.95 8.43
CA GLU A 157 -4.69 12.80 7.79
C GLU A 157 -5.96 12.00 7.53
N PRO A 158 -7.16 12.57 7.73
CA PRO A 158 -8.39 11.94 7.30
C PRO A 158 -8.38 11.68 5.79
N SER A 159 -8.96 10.56 5.36
CA SER A 159 -9.03 10.18 3.95
C SER A 159 -9.85 11.15 3.10
N GLY A 160 -10.82 11.83 3.73
CA GLY A 160 -11.79 12.69 3.05
C GLY A 160 -12.91 11.92 2.34
N THR A 161 -13.11 10.65 2.67
CA THR A 161 -14.17 9.80 2.11
C THR A 161 -15.11 9.30 3.20
N GLU A 162 -16.40 9.20 2.88
CA GLU A 162 -17.43 8.71 3.80
C GLU A 162 -18.49 7.91 3.03
N PRO A 163 -19.21 6.98 3.70
CA PRO A 163 -20.32 6.27 3.06
C PRO A 163 -21.43 7.23 2.63
N PRO A 164 -22.16 6.95 1.54
CA PRO A 164 -23.34 7.73 1.16
C PRO A 164 -24.39 7.79 2.27
N ASP A 165 -24.96 8.96 2.51
CA ASP A 165 -25.97 9.22 3.56
C ASP A 165 -27.22 8.33 3.46
N ASP A 166 -27.54 7.85 2.27
CA ASP A 166 -28.72 7.03 1.97
C ASP A 166 -28.43 5.53 1.95
N LEU A 167 -27.17 5.11 2.17
CA LEU A 167 -26.79 3.72 2.24
C LEU A 167 -27.25 3.11 3.59
N SER A 168 -28.01 2.02 3.51
CA SER A 168 -28.44 1.25 4.69
C SER A 168 -27.47 0.11 4.95
N TYR A 169 -26.89 0.07 6.15
CA TYR A 169 -26.01 -1.00 6.61
C TYR A 169 -26.19 -1.21 8.13
N ALA A 170 -25.90 -2.43 8.59
CA ALA A 170 -25.84 -2.75 10.00
C ALA A 170 -24.80 -1.85 10.71
N GLN A 171 -25.13 -1.39 11.92
CA GLN A 171 -24.26 -0.50 12.66
C GLN A 171 -23.46 -1.30 13.68
N PRO A 172 -22.12 -1.21 13.66
CA PRO A 172 -21.32 -1.88 14.65
C PRO A 172 -21.64 -1.41 16.07
N SER A 173 -21.58 -2.34 17.01
CA SER A 173 -21.86 -2.11 18.42
C SER A 173 -20.71 -1.47 19.21
N ASN A 174 -19.51 -1.44 18.62
CA ASN A 174 -18.30 -0.83 19.16
C ASN A 174 -17.67 0.13 18.13
N THR A 175 -16.81 1.03 18.60
CA THR A 175 -16.09 1.95 17.71
C THR A 175 -14.79 1.35 17.18
N VAL A 176 -14.22 1.95 16.14
CA VAL A 176 -12.90 1.58 15.60
C VAL A 176 -11.79 1.75 16.65
N GLU A 177 -11.88 2.76 17.51
CA GLU A 177 -10.94 2.96 18.62
C GLU A 177 -11.01 1.80 19.63
N GLU A 178 -12.23 1.37 19.99
CA GLU A 178 -12.42 0.25 20.90
C GLU A 178 -11.89 -1.06 20.30
N ALA A 179 -12.11 -1.28 19.00
CA ALA A 179 -11.58 -2.44 18.27
C ALA A 179 -10.03 -2.43 18.22
N ALA A 180 -9.45 -1.28 17.85
CA ALA A 180 -8.00 -1.11 17.76
C ALA A 180 -7.31 -1.25 19.12
N ASP A 181 -7.87 -0.65 20.18
CA ASP A 181 -7.35 -0.77 21.53
C ASP A 181 -7.46 -2.19 22.07
N GLY A 182 -8.59 -2.87 21.81
CA GLY A 182 -8.80 -4.28 22.16
C GLY A 182 -7.75 -5.19 21.52
N TYR A 183 -7.57 -5.06 20.21
CA TYR A 183 -6.58 -5.79 19.44
C TYR A 183 -5.15 -5.54 19.91
N LEU A 184 -4.76 -4.26 20.06
CA LEU A 184 -3.42 -3.89 20.51
C LEU A 184 -3.14 -4.32 21.95
N LYS A 185 -4.14 -4.27 22.83
CA LYS A 185 -4.01 -4.76 24.21
C LYS A 185 -3.69 -6.25 24.23
N ALA A 186 -4.40 -7.04 23.44
CA ALA A 186 -4.14 -8.48 23.33
C ALA A 186 -2.74 -8.76 22.74
N MET A 187 -2.37 -8.04 21.68
CA MET A 187 -1.04 -8.12 21.06
C MET A 187 0.08 -7.83 22.07
N LYS A 188 -0.02 -6.74 22.82
CA LYS A 188 0.97 -6.35 23.84
C LYS A 188 1.06 -7.33 25.00
N ALA A 189 -0.05 -7.96 25.35
CA ALA A 189 -0.10 -8.98 26.39
C ALA A 189 0.48 -10.33 25.94
N GLY A 190 0.69 -10.54 24.63
CA GLY A 190 1.01 -11.87 24.10
C GLY A 190 -0.13 -12.88 24.27
N ASP A 191 -1.36 -12.38 24.39
CA ASP A 191 -2.56 -13.18 24.65
C ASP A 191 -3.16 -13.66 23.33
N CYS A 192 -2.79 -14.88 22.89
CA CYS A 192 -3.22 -15.42 21.61
C CYS A 192 -4.74 -15.66 21.55
N ASP A 193 -5.36 -16.05 22.65
CA ASP A 193 -6.82 -16.21 22.72
C ASP A 193 -7.49 -14.84 22.59
N GLY A 194 -6.96 -13.83 23.27
CA GLY A 194 -7.39 -12.44 23.13
C GLY A 194 -7.20 -11.90 21.71
N ILE A 195 -6.08 -12.22 21.04
CA ILE A 195 -5.83 -11.82 19.64
C ILE A 195 -6.89 -12.43 18.73
N ASN A 196 -7.07 -13.76 18.80
CA ASN A 196 -8.06 -14.46 17.96
C ASN A 196 -9.49 -14.01 18.27
N ALA A 197 -9.81 -13.70 19.52
CA ALA A 197 -11.09 -13.13 19.91
C ALA A 197 -11.31 -11.69 19.41
N ASN A 198 -10.30 -11.02 18.84
CA ASN A 198 -10.45 -9.71 18.17
C ASN A 198 -10.32 -9.83 16.64
N ARG A 199 -10.15 -11.03 16.07
CA ARG A 199 -10.12 -11.26 14.62
C ARG A 199 -11.51 -11.53 14.09
N HIS A 200 -11.78 -11.07 12.88
CA HIS A 200 -13.00 -11.40 12.15
C HIS A 200 -13.11 -12.92 11.97
N SER A 201 -14.31 -13.47 12.08
CA SER A 201 -14.56 -14.92 12.06
C SER A 201 -14.12 -15.60 10.76
N ASP A 202 -14.09 -14.86 9.65
CA ASP A 202 -13.59 -15.32 8.35
C ASP A 202 -12.08 -15.04 8.11
N ALA A 203 -11.40 -14.32 9.02
CA ALA A 203 -9.95 -14.07 8.93
C ALA A 203 -9.08 -15.27 9.36
N GLY A 204 -9.71 -16.35 9.84
CA GLY A 204 -9.04 -17.52 10.40
C GLY A 204 -8.34 -17.26 11.74
N GLU A 205 -7.85 -18.34 12.36
CA GLU A 205 -7.16 -18.28 13.65
C GLU A 205 -5.63 -18.23 13.51
N MET A 206 -4.99 -17.34 14.26
CA MET A 206 -3.54 -17.35 14.42
C MET A 206 -3.12 -18.49 15.34
N ASN A 207 -2.11 -19.24 14.93
CA ASN A 207 -1.48 -20.24 15.79
C ASN A 207 -0.58 -19.57 16.85
N PRO A 208 -0.23 -20.26 17.95
CA PRO A 208 0.58 -19.69 19.03
C PRO A 208 1.97 -19.16 18.60
N ALA A 209 2.59 -19.76 17.59
CA ALA A 209 3.90 -19.30 17.10
C ALA A 209 3.77 -17.96 16.36
N THR A 210 2.76 -17.83 15.49
CA THR A 210 2.43 -16.58 14.80
C THR A 210 2.07 -15.50 15.81
N CYS A 211 1.19 -15.77 16.78
CA CYS A 211 0.84 -14.85 17.87
C CYS A 211 2.09 -14.30 18.58
N LYS A 212 3.02 -15.19 18.98
CA LYS A 212 4.25 -14.79 19.65
C LYS A 212 5.12 -13.87 18.78
N GLN A 213 5.20 -14.14 17.48
CA GLN A 213 5.95 -13.33 16.53
C GLN A 213 5.34 -11.93 16.41
N VAL A 214 4.03 -11.82 16.12
CA VAL A 214 3.36 -10.52 15.92
C VAL A 214 3.31 -9.69 17.20
N SER A 215 3.06 -10.31 18.36
CA SER A 215 3.13 -9.64 19.67
C SER A 215 4.51 -9.03 19.94
N SER A 216 5.58 -9.67 19.48
CA SER A 216 6.94 -9.14 19.64
C SER A 216 7.22 -7.93 18.72
N LEU A 217 6.59 -7.89 17.55
CA LEU A 217 6.67 -6.78 16.61
C LEU A 217 5.90 -5.56 17.13
N LEU A 218 4.69 -5.78 17.64
CA LEU A 218 3.75 -4.74 18.07
C LEU A 218 3.82 -4.42 19.58
N ALA A 219 4.82 -4.93 20.30
CA ALA A 219 4.96 -4.72 21.75
C ALA A 219 4.96 -3.24 22.18
N ASN A 220 5.46 -2.34 21.32
CA ASN A 220 5.50 -0.90 21.55
C ASN A 220 4.54 -0.12 20.62
N ALA A 221 3.56 -0.81 20.04
CA ALA A 221 2.66 -0.19 19.07
C ALA A 221 1.74 0.85 19.73
N THR A 222 1.36 1.89 19.00
CA THR A 222 0.36 2.88 19.41
C THR A 222 -0.58 3.17 18.25
N VAL A 223 -1.83 3.52 18.54
CA VAL A 223 -2.74 4.07 17.54
C VAL A 223 -2.38 5.54 17.32
N ALA A 224 -2.03 5.91 16.09
CA ALA A 224 -1.74 7.28 15.70
C ALA A 224 -3.00 8.03 15.24
N GLY A 225 -4.00 7.31 14.72
CA GLY A 225 -5.33 7.83 14.44
C GLY A 225 -6.25 6.75 13.89
N THR A 226 -7.52 7.10 13.72
CA THR A 226 -8.60 6.20 13.33
C THR A 226 -9.57 6.91 12.39
N GLU A 227 -10.24 6.13 11.55
CA GLU A 227 -11.32 6.60 10.67
C GLU A 227 -12.37 5.49 10.52
N SER A 228 -13.65 5.88 10.40
CA SER A 228 -14.78 4.94 10.28
C SER A 228 -15.50 5.16 8.95
N TYR A 229 -15.90 4.06 8.32
CA TYR A 229 -16.53 3.99 7.01
C TYR A 229 -17.79 3.12 7.06
N GLY A 230 -18.60 3.27 8.11
CA GLY A 230 -19.80 2.46 8.33
C GLY A 230 -19.50 1.10 8.98
N PRO A 231 -19.73 -0.05 8.31
CA PRO A 231 -19.43 -1.38 8.86
C PRO A 231 -17.92 -1.70 8.87
N VAL A 232 -17.07 -0.73 8.53
CA VAL A 232 -15.61 -0.84 8.50
C VAL A 232 -15.01 0.34 9.24
N GLY A 233 -13.88 0.13 9.91
CA GLY A 233 -13.01 1.20 10.37
C GLY A 233 -11.55 0.85 10.11
N GLN A 234 -10.69 1.87 10.08
CA GLN A 234 -9.25 1.71 9.97
C GLN A 234 -8.54 2.45 11.09
N ALA A 235 -7.47 1.86 11.60
CA ALA A 235 -6.54 2.47 12.53
C ALA A 235 -5.14 2.52 11.93
N GLU A 236 -4.44 3.64 12.09
CA GLU A 236 -3.02 3.74 11.81
C GLU A 236 -2.24 3.28 13.05
N ILE A 237 -1.70 2.06 13.01
CA ILE A 237 -0.93 1.50 14.12
C ILE A 237 0.55 1.74 13.85
N VAL A 238 1.24 2.42 14.76
CA VAL A 238 2.67 2.73 14.61
C VAL A 238 3.49 1.91 15.59
N ALA A 239 4.48 1.15 15.10
CA ALA A 239 5.43 0.41 15.93
C ALA A 239 6.85 0.54 15.39
N LYS A 240 7.77 1.03 16.25
CA LYS A 240 9.20 1.23 15.91
C LYS A 240 9.42 2.09 14.64
N GLY A 241 8.57 3.09 14.42
CA GLY A 241 8.64 3.97 13.25
C GLY A 241 8.11 3.34 11.96
N VAL A 242 7.44 2.19 12.04
CA VAL A 242 6.73 1.57 10.91
C VAL A 242 5.23 1.75 11.14
N ASN A 243 4.54 2.14 10.08
CA ASN A 243 3.10 2.35 10.01
C ASN A 243 2.43 1.06 9.52
N TYR A 244 1.43 0.61 10.25
CA TYR A 244 0.63 -0.60 10.02
C TYR A 244 -0.84 -0.19 9.90
N PRO A 245 -1.27 0.36 8.75
CA PRO A 245 -2.69 0.58 8.50
C PRO A 245 -3.44 -0.74 8.64
N THR A 246 -4.29 -0.79 9.66
CA THR A 246 -5.01 -1.98 10.09
C THR A 246 -6.50 -1.70 9.98
N PHE A 247 -7.21 -2.50 9.21
CA PHE A 247 -8.66 -2.35 9.08
C PHE A 247 -9.40 -3.37 9.94
N PHE A 248 -10.58 -2.95 10.37
CA PHE A 248 -11.52 -3.68 11.19
C PHE A 248 -12.85 -3.71 10.45
N VAL A 249 -13.44 -4.88 10.31
CA VAL A 249 -14.74 -5.08 9.65
C VAL A 249 -15.71 -5.65 10.66
N GLU A 250 -16.96 -5.23 10.56
CA GLU A 250 -18.05 -5.75 11.36
C GLU A 250 -18.23 -7.25 11.11
N ASP A 251 -18.17 -8.04 12.17
CA ASP A 251 -18.46 -9.47 12.11
C ASP A 251 -19.97 -9.72 12.28
N THR A 252 -20.38 -10.97 12.04
CA THR A 252 -21.75 -11.46 12.15
C THR A 252 -22.45 -11.23 13.50
N ASP A 253 -21.70 -10.84 14.54
CA ASP A 253 -22.21 -10.45 15.86
C ASP A 253 -22.32 -8.92 16.07
N ASN A 254 -22.16 -8.12 15.01
CA ASN A 254 -22.16 -6.66 14.99
C ASN A 254 -20.99 -6.04 15.77
N VAL A 255 -19.81 -6.67 15.76
CA VAL A 255 -18.60 -6.15 16.42
C VAL A 255 -17.54 -5.92 15.36
N LEU A 256 -16.93 -4.73 15.32
CA LEU A 256 -15.73 -4.46 14.53
C LEU A 256 -14.57 -5.32 15.02
N ARG A 257 -14.02 -6.15 14.14
CA ARG A 257 -12.91 -7.06 14.40
C ARG A 257 -11.84 -6.93 13.33
N TYR A 258 -10.60 -7.24 13.67
CA TYR A 258 -9.46 -7.18 12.75
C TYR A 258 -9.78 -7.98 11.48
N GLY A 259 -9.65 -7.32 10.33
CA GLY A 259 -9.76 -7.93 9.00
C GLY A 259 -8.39 -8.10 8.34
N GLY A 260 -7.51 -7.10 8.44
CA GLY A 260 -6.18 -7.18 7.83
C GLY A 260 -5.26 -6.02 8.19
N ASP A 261 -3.98 -6.21 7.88
CA ASP A 261 -2.91 -5.24 8.00
C ASP A 261 -2.12 -5.11 6.70
N ALA A 262 -1.58 -3.92 6.49
CA ALA A 262 -0.58 -3.64 5.47
C ALA A 262 0.56 -2.85 6.11
N ILE A 263 1.62 -2.62 5.36
CA ILE A 263 2.70 -1.72 5.76
C ILE A 263 2.74 -0.58 4.75
N ASN A 264 2.65 0.66 5.23
CA ASN A 264 2.68 1.83 4.36
C ASN A 264 3.58 2.90 4.98
N ASP A 265 4.79 3.08 4.44
CA ASP A 265 5.80 3.94 5.06
C ASP A 265 5.38 5.40 5.23
N ASN A 266 4.46 5.86 4.38
CA ASN A 266 3.98 7.22 4.40
C ASN A 266 2.69 7.38 5.22
N GLY A 267 2.17 6.31 5.82
CA GLY A 267 0.88 6.28 6.52
C GLY A 267 -0.28 5.98 5.58
N GLY A 268 -1.18 5.13 6.05
CA GLY A 268 -2.22 4.53 5.25
C GLY A 268 -3.60 5.16 5.36
N LEU A 269 -3.82 6.09 6.30
CA LEU A 269 -5.10 6.81 6.43
C LEU A 269 -5.22 8.05 5.53
N ARG A 270 -4.11 8.49 4.93
CA ARG A 270 -4.08 9.67 4.06
C ARG A 270 -5.01 9.50 2.86
N PRO A 271 -5.43 10.59 2.19
CA PRO A 271 -6.21 10.50 0.96
C PRO A 271 -5.58 9.56 -0.06
N ALA A 272 -6.42 8.83 -0.80
CA ALA A 272 -5.96 8.01 -1.90
C ALA A 272 -5.29 8.86 -2.99
N PRO A 273 -4.31 8.31 -3.73
CA PRO A 273 -3.66 9.03 -4.82
C PRO A 273 -4.68 9.45 -5.90
N GLU A 274 -4.39 10.57 -6.57
CA GLU A 274 -5.15 10.99 -7.74
C GLU A 274 -5.08 9.92 -8.83
N GLY A 275 -6.21 9.70 -9.51
CA GLY A 275 -6.28 8.71 -10.59
C GLY A 275 -6.27 7.25 -10.11
N ASN A 276 -6.57 6.99 -8.83
CA ASN A 276 -6.79 5.64 -8.33
C ASN A 276 -7.88 4.90 -9.15
N ASP A 277 -7.76 3.58 -9.19
CA ASP A 277 -8.55 2.64 -9.97
C ASP A 277 -9.36 1.66 -9.09
N SER A 278 -9.48 1.94 -7.79
CA SER A 278 -10.09 1.02 -6.83
C SER A 278 -11.53 0.61 -7.20
N GLN A 279 -12.34 1.54 -7.73
CA GLN A 279 -13.69 1.20 -8.22
C GLN A 279 -13.62 0.33 -9.48
N ASP A 280 -12.73 0.67 -10.42
CA ASP A 280 -12.54 -0.10 -11.66
C ASP A 280 -12.12 -1.54 -11.35
N THR A 281 -11.27 -1.75 -10.33
CA THR A 281 -10.89 -3.08 -9.83
C THR A 281 -12.06 -3.85 -9.25
N ILE A 282 -12.94 -3.20 -8.49
CA ILE A 282 -14.15 -3.83 -7.95
C ILE A 282 -15.10 -4.22 -9.08
N ASP A 283 -15.34 -3.32 -10.04
CA ASP A 283 -16.19 -3.58 -11.20
C ASP A 283 -15.64 -4.73 -12.05
N ALA A 284 -14.32 -4.76 -12.28
CA ALA A 284 -13.64 -5.84 -12.98
C ALA A 284 -13.75 -7.18 -12.23
N THR A 285 -13.61 -7.17 -10.91
CA THR A 285 -13.78 -8.37 -10.07
C THR A 285 -15.21 -8.92 -10.18
N PHE A 286 -16.22 -8.04 -10.11
CA PHE A 286 -17.62 -8.42 -10.23
C PHE A 286 -17.95 -8.96 -11.63
N ALA A 287 -17.46 -8.30 -12.67
CA ALA A 287 -17.61 -8.77 -14.04
C ALA A 287 -17.00 -10.17 -14.22
N ALA A 288 -15.77 -10.38 -13.73
CA ALA A 288 -15.10 -11.66 -13.78
C ALA A 288 -15.88 -12.77 -13.05
N ILE A 289 -16.44 -12.49 -11.87
CA ILE A 289 -17.28 -13.44 -11.12
C ILE A 289 -18.57 -13.75 -11.89
N ARG A 290 -19.27 -12.74 -12.39
CA ARG A 290 -20.53 -12.90 -13.16
C ARG A 290 -20.33 -13.73 -14.42
N GLU A 291 -19.23 -13.48 -15.13
CA GLU A 291 -18.87 -14.16 -16.37
C GLU A 291 -18.17 -15.51 -16.15
N ASN A 292 -17.80 -15.82 -14.91
CA ASN A 292 -16.95 -16.96 -14.55
C ASN A 292 -15.63 -16.97 -15.32
N ASP A 293 -14.99 -15.81 -15.40
CA ASP A 293 -13.70 -15.61 -16.06
C ASP A 293 -12.57 -15.59 -15.03
N ALA A 294 -11.93 -16.74 -14.84
CA ALA A 294 -10.82 -16.88 -13.90
C ALA A 294 -9.58 -16.07 -14.29
N ALA A 295 -9.37 -15.79 -15.57
CA ALA A 295 -8.23 -14.99 -16.01
C ALA A 295 -8.45 -13.52 -15.66
N ALA A 296 -9.64 -12.99 -15.99
CA ALA A 296 -10.01 -11.63 -15.61
C ALA A 296 -10.06 -11.44 -14.08
N PHE A 297 -10.49 -12.47 -13.34
CA PHE A 297 -10.46 -12.42 -11.87
C PHE A 297 -9.03 -12.32 -11.33
N ASN A 298 -8.11 -13.16 -11.85
CA ASN A 298 -6.71 -13.10 -11.46
C ASN A 298 -6.04 -11.76 -11.82
N ASP A 299 -6.41 -11.16 -12.96
CA ASP A 299 -5.90 -9.84 -13.37
C ASP A 299 -6.32 -8.72 -12.41
N ALA A 300 -7.44 -8.88 -11.69
CA ALA A 300 -7.92 -7.92 -10.68
C ALA A 300 -7.27 -8.11 -9.28
N LEU A 301 -6.50 -9.19 -9.05
CA LEU A 301 -5.86 -9.45 -7.76
C LEU A 301 -4.61 -8.58 -7.55
N SER A 302 -4.20 -8.42 -6.30
CA SER A 302 -2.99 -7.66 -5.94
C SER A 302 -1.70 -8.20 -6.58
N ASP A 303 -1.58 -9.53 -6.71
CA ASP A 303 -0.46 -10.23 -7.33
C ASP A 303 -0.73 -11.74 -7.42
N GLU A 304 0.13 -12.46 -8.16
CA GLU A 304 0.08 -13.92 -8.30
C GLU A 304 0.31 -14.70 -6.99
N GLY A 305 0.83 -14.05 -5.95
CA GLY A 305 0.97 -14.59 -4.60
C GLY A 305 -0.28 -14.42 -3.72
N SER A 306 -1.34 -13.81 -4.24
CA SER A 306 -2.61 -13.65 -3.53
C SER A 306 -3.20 -14.98 -3.08
N ALA A 307 -3.83 -14.99 -1.90
CA ALA A 307 -4.56 -16.15 -1.39
C ALA A 307 -5.74 -16.56 -2.28
N PHE A 308 -6.20 -15.64 -3.15
CA PHE A 308 -7.31 -15.85 -4.07
C PHE A 308 -6.88 -16.29 -5.47
N GLN A 309 -5.57 -16.44 -5.71
CA GLN A 309 -5.06 -16.79 -7.04
C GLN A 309 -5.64 -18.11 -7.55
N LEU A 310 -6.35 -18.05 -8.68
CA LEU A 310 -6.91 -19.22 -9.35
C LEU A 310 -5.86 -19.86 -10.27
N LYS A 311 -5.82 -21.19 -10.27
CA LYS A 311 -5.01 -21.95 -11.24
C LYS A 311 -5.64 -21.90 -12.62
N GLU A 312 -4.81 -22.07 -13.66
CA GLU A 312 -5.30 -22.16 -15.04
C GLU A 312 -6.40 -23.24 -15.17
N GLY A 313 -7.55 -22.84 -15.72
CA GLY A 313 -8.72 -23.71 -15.90
C GLY A 313 -9.56 -23.95 -14.64
N ALA A 314 -9.26 -23.29 -13.51
CA ALA A 314 -10.14 -23.26 -12.35
C ALA A 314 -11.38 -22.38 -12.60
N ASP A 315 -12.43 -22.63 -11.81
CA ASP A 315 -13.67 -21.85 -11.82
C ASP A 315 -13.57 -20.73 -10.78
N VAL A 316 -14.17 -19.58 -11.04
CA VAL A 316 -14.19 -18.47 -10.07
C VAL A 316 -14.85 -18.92 -8.76
N GLU A 317 -15.81 -19.86 -8.78
CA GLU A 317 -16.40 -20.44 -7.55
C GLU A 317 -15.40 -21.11 -6.60
N SER A 318 -14.17 -21.36 -7.04
CA SER A 318 -13.10 -22.00 -6.26
C SER A 318 -12.03 -21.04 -5.74
N PHE A 319 -12.25 -19.73 -5.86
CA PHE A 319 -11.22 -18.72 -5.54
C PHE A 319 -10.87 -18.65 -4.05
N SER A 320 -11.73 -19.15 -3.17
CA SER A 320 -11.49 -19.20 -1.73
C SER A 320 -12.10 -20.46 -1.11
N ASP A 321 -11.36 -21.10 -0.20
CA ASP A 321 -11.87 -22.17 0.65
C ASP A 321 -12.64 -21.63 1.87
N GLY A 322 -12.80 -20.29 1.97
CA GLY A 322 -13.51 -19.61 3.05
C GLY A 322 -14.97 -20.06 3.15
N LYS A 323 -15.49 -20.07 4.38
CA LYS A 323 -16.84 -20.57 4.69
C LYS A 323 -17.92 -19.89 3.84
N TYR A 324 -17.70 -18.61 3.52
CA TYR A 324 -18.66 -17.74 2.87
C TYR A 324 -18.39 -17.52 1.37
N SER A 325 -17.35 -18.13 0.79
CA SER A 325 -16.98 -17.92 -0.62
C SER A 325 -18.13 -18.24 -1.58
N LYS A 326 -18.78 -19.41 -1.40
CA LYS A 326 -19.88 -19.83 -2.29
C LYS A 326 -21.10 -18.92 -2.22
N SER A 327 -21.47 -18.45 -1.03
CA SER A 327 -22.59 -17.52 -0.87
C SER A 327 -22.27 -16.17 -1.49
N PHE A 328 -21.05 -15.67 -1.30
CA PHE A 328 -20.61 -14.42 -1.92
C PHE A 328 -20.66 -14.51 -3.45
N VAL A 329 -20.09 -15.57 -4.04
CA VAL A 329 -20.14 -15.77 -5.50
C VAL A 329 -21.57 -15.86 -6.01
N ALA A 330 -22.45 -16.58 -5.30
CA ALA A 330 -23.86 -16.66 -5.67
C ALA A 330 -24.53 -15.28 -5.63
N ASP A 331 -24.30 -14.50 -4.58
CA ASP A 331 -24.85 -13.15 -4.46
C ASP A 331 -24.37 -12.22 -5.57
N VAL A 332 -23.10 -12.31 -5.98
CA VAL A 332 -22.55 -11.49 -7.08
C VAL A 332 -23.09 -11.93 -8.45
N ARG A 333 -23.26 -13.23 -8.67
CA ARG A 333 -23.74 -13.79 -9.95
C ARG A 333 -25.24 -13.59 -10.17
N ASP A 334 -26.02 -13.80 -9.11
CA ASP A 334 -27.49 -13.77 -9.17
C ASP A 334 -28.06 -12.38 -8.84
N GLY A 335 -27.26 -11.50 -8.26
CA GLY A 335 -27.62 -10.13 -7.90
C GLY A 335 -27.40 -9.12 -9.03
N GLU A 336 -28.29 -8.13 -9.10
CA GLU A 336 -28.25 -7.01 -10.05
C GLU A 336 -27.74 -5.71 -9.39
N GLY A 337 -27.35 -5.77 -8.11
CA GLY A 337 -26.80 -4.63 -7.38
C GLY A 337 -25.39 -4.30 -7.84
N GLU A 338 -24.95 -3.07 -7.59
CA GLU A 338 -23.58 -2.64 -7.80
C GLU A 338 -22.93 -2.29 -6.46
N PRO A 339 -21.62 -2.59 -6.27
CA PRO A 339 -20.91 -2.18 -5.07
C PRO A 339 -20.90 -0.68 -4.87
N VAL A 340 -21.05 -0.24 -3.63
CA VAL A 340 -21.08 1.18 -3.24
C VAL A 340 -19.86 1.49 -2.39
N GLN A 341 -19.07 2.51 -2.76
CA GLN A 341 -17.90 2.91 -1.98
C GLN A 341 -18.31 3.34 -0.56
N LEU A 342 -17.66 2.74 0.44
CA LEU A 342 -17.77 3.11 1.86
C LEU A 342 -16.66 4.09 2.26
N GLY A 343 -15.44 3.85 1.76
CA GLY A 343 -14.25 4.60 2.13
C GLY A 343 -13.09 4.25 1.22
N LEU A 344 -12.17 5.19 1.03
CA LEU A 344 -11.00 5.02 0.19
C LEU A 344 -9.85 5.91 0.69
N ASN A 345 -8.71 5.31 0.95
CA ASN A 345 -7.50 5.98 1.42
C ASN A 345 -6.26 5.42 0.72
N SER A 346 -5.08 5.95 1.04
CA SER A 346 -3.80 5.60 0.41
C SER A 346 -3.40 4.13 0.51
N THR A 347 -4.08 3.33 1.34
CA THR A 347 -3.83 1.89 1.50
C THR A 347 -4.97 1.01 1.03
N TYR A 348 -6.22 1.35 1.35
CA TYR A 348 -7.37 0.48 1.11
C TYR A 348 -8.54 1.23 0.47
N GLY A 349 -9.28 0.51 -0.37
CA GLY A 349 -10.65 0.84 -0.73
C GLY A 349 -11.62 -0.13 -0.07
N PHE A 350 -12.75 0.39 0.41
CA PHE A 350 -13.82 -0.35 1.07
C PHE A 350 -15.13 -0.14 0.33
N TYR A 351 -15.84 -1.22 0.01
CA TYR A 351 -17.10 -1.16 -0.72
C TYR A 351 -18.15 -2.05 -0.06
N PHE A 352 -19.38 -1.59 -0.06
CA PHE A 352 -20.54 -2.34 0.39
C PHE A 352 -21.24 -3.01 -0.78
N TYR A 353 -21.65 -4.25 -0.62
CA TYR A 353 -22.50 -4.95 -1.58
C TYR A 353 -23.62 -5.68 -0.85
N GLU A 354 -24.85 -5.43 -1.28
CA GLU A 354 -26.03 -6.04 -0.69
C GLU A 354 -26.15 -7.51 -1.13
N GLY A 355 -26.14 -8.45 -0.18
CA GLY A 355 -26.28 -9.88 -0.46
C GLY A 355 -27.60 -10.47 0.01
N SER A 356 -27.77 -11.78 -0.12
CA SER A 356 -29.04 -12.45 0.21
C SER A 356 -29.16 -12.76 1.71
N ASP A 357 -28.19 -13.50 2.26
CA ASP A 357 -28.16 -13.92 3.66
C ASP A 357 -27.27 -13.01 4.54
N ASN A 358 -26.22 -12.43 3.94
CA ASN A 358 -25.33 -11.44 4.55
C ASN A 358 -25.17 -10.29 3.56
N ASP A 359 -24.86 -9.10 4.06
CA ASP A 359 -24.24 -8.09 3.22
C ASP A 359 -22.73 -8.31 3.17
N TRP A 360 -22.05 -7.62 2.28
CA TRP A 360 -20.63 -7.82 2.03
C TRP A 360 -19.87 -6.52 2.10
N VAL A 361 -18.72 -6.55 2.77
CA VAL A 361 -17.67 -5.55 2.61
C VAL A 361 -16.60 -6.12 1.70
N LEU A 362 -16.29 -5.42 0.62
CA LEU A 362 -15.20 -5.73 -0.30
C LEU A 362 -14.01 -4.82 0.02
N THR A 363 -12.82 -5.36 -0.07
CA THR A 363 -11.57 -4.64 0.20
C THR A 363 -10.65 -4.70 -1.01
N THR A 364 -10.15 -3.54 -1.43
CA THR A 364 -8.99 -3.41 -2.31
C THR A 364 -7.79 -2.93 -1.51
N ILE A 365 -6.58 -3.24 -1.98
CA ILE A 365 -5.33 -2.76 -1.40
C ILE A 365 -4.50 -2.06 -2.48
N HIS A 366 -3.89 -0.93 -2.15
CA HIS A 366 -2.96 -0.22 -3.01
C HIS A 366 -1.66 -1.02 -3.14
N VAL A 367 -1.45 -1.62 -4.30
CA VAL A 367 -0.36 -2.55 -4.59
C VAL A 367 0.98 -1.79 -4.63
N PRO A 368 2.09 -2.39 -4.16
CA PRO A 368 3.39 -1.75 -4.24
C PRO A 368 3.82 -1.48 -5.69
N GLY A 369 4.45 -0.33 -5.95
CA GLY A 369 5.07 -0.01 -7.25
C GLY A 369 4.73 1.39 -7.79
N ILE A 370 5.45 1.83 -8.84
CA ILE A 370 5.13 3.10 -9.52
C ILE A 370 3.80 2.96 -10.25
N GLY A 371 2.97 4.00 -10.12
CA GLY A 371 1.62 4.01 -10.67
C GLY A 371 0.75 2.97 -9.98
N GLY A 372 0.97 2.75 -8.68
CA GLY A 372 0.35 1.69 -7.90
C GLY A 372 -1.16 1.67 -8.10
N ASP A 373 -1.61 0.54 -8.64
CA ASP A 373 -3.01 0.22 -8.83
C ASP A 373 -3.56 -0.42 -7.55
N TYR A 374 -4.87 -0.37 -7.36
CA TYR A 374 -5.56 -1.08 -6.30
C TYR A 374 -5.90 -2.48 -6.79
N GLY A 375 -5.51 -3.50 -6.03
CA GLY A 375 -5.88 -4.89 -6.30
C GLY A 375 -6.97 -5.38 -5.36
N PHE A 376 -7.85 -6.25 -5.84
CA PHE A 376 -8.81 -6.94 -4.99
C PHE A 376 -8.08 -7.75 -3.91
N ASN A 377 -8.42 -7.50 -2.65
CA ASN A 377 -7.74 -8.05 -1.49
C ASN A 377 -8.65 -8.84 -0.56
N GLY A 378 -9.97 -8.79 -0.74
CA GLY A 378 -10.86 -9.60 0.08
C GLY A 378 -12.33 -9.22 0.02
N TYR A 379 -13.12 -10.08 0.64
CA TYR A 379 -14.54 -9.91 0.89
C TYR A 379 -14.84 -10.39 2.30
N TRP A 380 -15.80 -9.75 2.97
CA TRP A 380 -16.10 -9.96 4.37
C TRP A 380 -17.61 -9.98 4.56
N PRO A 381 -18.20 -11.07 5.10
CA PRO A 381 -19.61 -11.11 5.42
C PRO A 381 -19.90 -10.18 6.60
N VAL A 382 -20.87 -9.29 6.43
CA VAL A 382 -21.37 -8.41 7.49
C VAL A 382 -22.86 -8.68 7.74
N PRO A 383 -23.39 -8.34 8.93
CA PRO A 383 -24.81 -8.53 9.21
C PRO A 383 -25.71 -7.83 8.19
N LYS A 384 -26.80 -8.49 7.82
CA LYS A 384 -27.81 -7.91 6.93
C LYS A 384 -28.48 -6.71 7.61
N ALA A 385 -28.56 -5.58 6.90
CA ALA A 385 -29.17 -4.33 7.39
C ALA A 385 -30.68 -4.41 7.72
#